data_AF-A0A7X9FB97-F1
#
_entry.id   AF-A0A7X9FB97-F1
#
_cell.length_a   1.000
_cell.length_b   1.000
_cell.length_c   1.000
_cell.angle_alpha   90.00
_cell.angle_beta   90.00
_cell.angle_gamma   90.00
#
_symmetry.space_group_name_H-M   'P 1'
#
loop_
_entity.id
_entity.type
_entity.pdbx_description
1 polymer ?
#
loop_
_entity_poly.entity_id
_entity_poly.type
_entity_poly.pdbx_seq_one_letter_code
_entity_poly.pdbx_strand_id
1 'polypeptide(L)'
;MEEMLSGYGIISEDASSAAKLINNSFGNIIESDSDKILHDARYDYLGRVDYIRMTDRLFREESEYGKVESRDKWISGQRSLLADHDFFTQTALLLRSVSPAEQALLLQEYGKEMK
;
A
#
# COMPACT_ATOMS: atom_id res chain seq x y z
N MET A 1 -21.79 4.87 8.03
CA MET A 1 -21.40 3.67 7.24
C MET A 1 -22.48 2.61 7.36
N GLU A 2 -22.77 2.12 8.56
CA GLU A 2 -23.82 1.11 8.80
C GLU A 2 -25.20 1.50 8.25
N GLU A 3 -25.61 2.76 8.44
CA GLU A 3 -26.86 3.30 7.89
C GLU A 3 -26.92 3.28 6.35
N MET A 4 -25.77 3.44 5.68
CA MET A 4 -25.73 3.32 4.21
C MET A 4 -25.73 1.85 3.77
N LEU A 5 -25.01 0.98 4.50
CA LEU A 5 -24.86 -0.44 4.13
C LEU A 5 -26.15 -1.24 4.36
N SER A 6 -26.97 -0.87 5.35
CA SER A 6 -28.28 -1.49 5.58
C SER A 6 -29.22 -1.31 4.38
N GLY A 7 -29.11 -0.20 3.65
CA GLY A 7 -29.82 0.03 2.39
C GLY A 7 -29.49 -0.95 1.26
N TYR A 8 -28.35 -1.66 1.36
CA TYR A 8 -27.92 -2.70 0.41
C TYR A 8 -28.14 -4.12 0.94
N GLY A 9 -28.85 -4.29 2.05
CA GLY A 9 -29.13 -5.61 2.64
C GLY A 9 -27.97 -6.21 3.44
N ILE A 10 -26.92 -5.44 3.74
CA ILE A 10 -25.82 -5.87 4.60
C ILE A 10 -26.29 -5.80 6.05
N ILE A 11 -26.18 -6.91 6.77
CA ILE A 11 -26.57 -6.98 8.18
C ILE A 11 -25.56 -6.24 9.06
N SER A 12 -26.00 -5.80 10.24
CA SER A 12 -25.18 -4.99 11.15
C SER A 12 -23.87 -5.66 11.56
N GLU A 13 -23.85 -6.99 11.70
CA GLU A 13 -22.66 -7.77 12.03
C GLU A 13 -21.57 -7.68 10.94
N ASP A 14 -21.97 -7.86 9.67
CA ASP A 14 -21.05 -7.75 8.52
C ASP A 14 -20.55 -6.32 8.35
N ALA A 15 -21.44 -5.33 8.55
CA ALA A 15 -21.07 -3.92 8.49
C ALA A 15 -20.03 -3.56 9.58
N SER A 16 -20.21 -4.07 10.79
CA SER A 16 -19.27 -3.88 11.89
C SER A 16 -17.92 -4.56 11.60
N SER A 17 -17.95 -5.78 11.07
CA SER A 17 -16.75 -6.52 10.68
C SER A 17 -15.98 -5.82 9.57
N ALA A 18 -16.68 -5.29 8.55
CA ALA A 18 -16.06 -4.50 7.50
C ALA A 18 -15.43 -3.20 8.03
N ALA A 19 -16.13 -2.48 8.92
CA ALA A 19 -15.59 -1.29 9.55
C ALA A 19 -14.32 -1.60 10.36
N LYS A 20 -14.30 -2.73 11.09
CA LYS A 20 -13.12 -3.19 11.82
C LYS A 20 -11.95 -3.46 10.86
N LEU A 21 -12.16 -4.21 9.79
CA LEU A 21 -11.12 -4.50 8.78
C LEU A 21 -10.53 -3.22 8.17
N ILE A 22 -11.39 -2.26 7.84
CA ILE A 22 -10.96 -0.96 7.31
C ILE A 22 -10.06 -0.24 8.32
N ASN A 23 -10.51 -0.13 9.57
CA ASN A 23 -9.75 0.53 10.63
C ASN A 23 -8.40 -0.17 10.90
N ASN A 24 -8.40 -1.50 10.96
CA ASN A 24 -7.19 -2.30 11.13
C ASN A 24 -6.19 -2.07 9.98
N SER A 25 -6.66 -2.02 8.74
CA SER A 25 -5.80 -1.77 7.57
C SER A 25 -5.13 -0.40 7.60
N PHE A 26 -5.83 0.64 8.05
CA PHE A 26 -5.23 1.98 8.25
C PHE A 26 -4.30 2.04 9.46
N GLY A 27 -4.59 1.29 10.52
CA GLY A 27 -3.78 1.20 11.74
C GLY A 27 -2.60 0.23 11.67
N ASN A 28 -2.45 -0.50 10.57
CA ASN A 28 -1.50 -1.60 10.42
C ASN A 28 -1.64 -2.67 11.54
N ILE A 29 -2.89 -3.00 11.89
CA ILE A 29 -3.24 -3.96 12.94
C ILE A 29 -3.60 -5.29 12.26
N ILE A 30 -2.95 -6.38 12.68
CA ILE A 30 -3.17 -7.72 12.13
C ILE A 30 -3.64 -8.65 13.24
N GLU A 31 -4.95 -8.95 13.29
CA GLU A 31 -5.55 -9.82 14.30
C GLU A 31 -6.15 -11.10 13.71
N SER A 32 -6.47 -11.08 12.41
CA SER A 32 -7.13 -12.17 11.69
C SER A 32 -6.51 -12.42 10.32
N ASP A 33 -6.87 -13.54 9.68
CA ASP A 33 -6.43 -13.81 8.31
C ASP A 33 -7.03 -12.81 7.30
N SER A 34 -8.23 -12.29 7.56
CA SER A 34 -8.83 -11.22 6.75
C SER A 34 -8.01 -9.93 6.83
N ASP A 35 -7.44 -9.59 8.00
CA ASP A 35 -6.54 -8.44 8.13
C ASP A 35 -5.25 -8.66 7.32
N LYS A 36 -4.67 -9.87 7.34
CA LYS A 36 -3.49 -10.22 6.53
C LYS A 36 -3.78 -10.06 5.03
N ILE A 37 -4.91 -10.59 4.57
CA ILE A 37 -5.32 -10.50 3.17
C ILE A 37 -5.49 -9.04 2.75
N LEU A 38 -6.19 -8.23 3.57
CA LEU A 38 -6.43 -6.84 3.26
C LEU A 38 -5.15 -5.98 3.32
N HIS A 39 -4.27 -6.26 4.28
CA HIS A 39 -2.94 -5.65 4.36
C HIS A 39 -2.14 -5.92 3.08
N ASP A 40 -1.99 -7.19 2.71
CA ASP A 40 -1.26 -7.58 1.50
C ASP A 40 -1.85 -6.95 0.23
N ALA A 41 -3.20 -6.89 0.14
CA ALA A 41 -3.89 -6.27 -0.99
C ALA A 41 -3.63 -4.75 -1.08
N ARG A 42 -3.58 -4.05 0.06
CA ARG A 42 -3.29 -2.60 0.11
C ARG A 42 -1.90 -2.29 -0.44
N TYR A 43 -0.95 -3.19 -0.24
CA TYR A 43 0.45 -3.06 -0.67
C TYR A 43 0.80 -3.93 -1.88
N ASP A 44 -0.18 -4.44 -2.64
CA ASP A 44 0.04 -5.31 -3.81
C ASP A 44 0.94 -4.67 -4.88
N TYR A 45 1.07 -3.34 -4.87
CA TYR A 45 1.96 -2.64 -5.77
C TYR A 45 3.46 -2.84 -5.47
N LEU A 46 3.82 -3.19 -4.23
CA LEU A 46 5.19 -3.54 -3.86
C LEU A 46 5.56 -4.88 -4.50
N GLY A 47 6.76 -4.98 -5.04
CA GLY A 47 7.30 -6.13 -5.80
C GLY A 47 6.74 -6.34 -7.21
N ARG A 48 5.93 -5.40 -7.75
CA ARG A 48 5.54 -5.40 -9.18
C ARG A 48 6.56 -4.72 -10.08
N VAL A 49 6.57 -5.10 -11.35
CA VAL A 49 7.43 -4.50 -12.39
C VAL A 49 7.03 -3.06 -12.75
N ASP A 50 5.77 -2.68 -12.54
CA ASP A 50 5.24 -1.34 -12.83
C ASP A 50 5.30 -0.39 -11.63
N TYR A 51 5.95 -0.80 -10.53
CA TYR A 51 6.07 -0.03 -9.28
C TYR A 51 6.55 1.41 -9.49
N ILE A 52 7.60 1.62 -10.30
CA ILE A 52 8.15 2.96 -10.58
C ILE A 52 7.09 3.89 -11.18
N ARG A 53 6.28 3.37 -12.11
CA ARG A 53 5.21 4.15 -12.72
C ARG A 53 4.10 4.47 -11.71
N MET A 54 3.76 3.53 -10.83
CA MET A 54 2.73 3.72 -9.81
C MET A 54 3.17 4.74 -8.75
N THR A 55 4.37 4.60 -8.21
CA THR A 55 4.90 5.52 -7.20
C THR A 55 5.15 6.91 -7.76
N ASP A 56 5.52 7.06 -9.04
CA ASP A 56 5.66 8.36 -9.68
C ASP A 56 4.32 9.10 -9.84
N ARG A 57 3.24 8.36 -10.17
CA ARG A 57 1.90 8.95 -10.22
C ARG A 57 1.44 9.42 -8.86
N LEU A 58 1.61 8.59 -7.84
CA LEU A 58 1.26 8.94 -6.47
C LEU A 58 2.09 10.13 -5.96
N PHE A 59 3.38 10.20 -6.29
CA PHE A 59 4.20 11.38 -5.98
C PHE A 59 3.59 12.66 -6.55
N ARG A 60 3.20 12.66 -7.83
CA ARG A 60 2.59 13.84 -8.46
C ARG A 60 1.31 14.23 -7.73
N GLU A 61 0.41 13.28 -7.49
CA GLU A 61 -0.83 13.53 -6.76
C GLU A 61 -0.57 14.12 -5.37
N GLU A 62 0.30 13.50 -4.57
CA GLU A 62 0.61 13.95 -3.21
C GLU A 62 1.37 15.29 -3.17
N SER A 63 2.22 15.57 -4.16
CA SER A 63 2.88 16.87 -4.32
C SER A 63 1.90 17.99 -4.68
N GLU A 64 0.91 17.73 -5.54
CA GLU A 64 -0.15 18.70 -5.85
C GLU A 64 -1.01 19.02 -4.62
N TYR A 65 -1.22 18.04 -3.72
CA TYR A 65 -1.86 18.27 -2.43
C TYR A 65 -0.93 18.87 -1.36
N GLY A 66 0.32 19.17 -1.68
CA GLY A 66 1.29 19.75 -0.76
C GLY A 66 1.76 18.81 0.36
N LYS A 67 1.52 17.49 0.23
CA LYS A 67 1.89 16.50 1.25
C LYS A 67 3.34 16.03 1.13
N VAL A 68 3.97 16.24 -0.02
CA VAL A 68 5.35 15.83 -0.29
C VAL A 68 6.15 17.00 -0.80
N GLU A 69 7.18 17.39 -0.04
CA GLU A 69 7.99 18.56 -0.30
C GLU A 69 8.98 18.39 -1.47
N SER A 70 9.49 17.17 -1.69
CA SER A 70 10.49 16.93 -2.73
C SER A 70 10.56 15.46 -3.16
N ARG A 71 11.10 15.23 -4.36
CA ARG A 71 11.34 13.89 -4.90
C ARG A 71 12.35 13.09 -4.06
N ASP A 72 13.36 13.75 -3.51
CA ASP A 72 14.35 13.09 -2.63
C ASP A 72 13.70 12.58 -1.33
N LYS A 73 12.81 13.38 -0.73
CA LYS A 73 12.02 12.94 0.44
C LYS A 73 11.06 11.81 0.08
N TRP A 74 10.39 11.91 -1.07
CA TRP A 74 9.52 10.84 -1.58
C TRP A 74 10.27 9.51 -1.71
N ILE A 75 11.37 9.52 -2.46
CA ILE A 75 12.17 8.32 -2.72
C ILE A 75 12.69 7.72 -1.42
N SER A 76 13.17 8.55 -0.49
CA SER A 76 13.61 8.08 0.83
C SER A 76 12.49 7.38 1.58
N GLY A 77 11.28 7.97 1.63
CA GLY A 77 10.13 7.37 2.29
C GLY A 77 9.66 6.07 1.63
N GLN A 78 9.63 6.02 0.30
CA GLN A 78 9.28 4.80 -0.44
C GLN A 78 10.33 3.69 -0.25
N ARG A 79 11.62 4.02 -0.13
CA ARG A 79 12.67 3.04 0.18
C ARG A 79 12.54 2.50 1.60
N SER A 80 12.21 3.34 2.58
CA SER A 80 11.88 2.89 3.94
C SER A 80 10.67 1.96 3.93
N LEU A 81 9.60 2.32 3.22
CA LEU A 81 8.42 1.46 3.08
C LEU A 81 8.78 0.08 2.51
N LEU A 82 9.58 0.03 1.44
CA LEU A 82 10.03 -1.24 0.85
C LEU A 82 10.88 -2.08 1.81
N ALA A 83 11.65 -1.45 2.70
CA ALA A 83 12.50 -2.13 3.66
C ALA A 83 11.73 -2.65 4.87
N ASP A 84 10.72 -1.90 5.32
CA ASP A 84 9.96 -2.17 6.54
C ASP A 84 8.71 -3.03 6.31
N HIS A 85 8.28 -3.20 5.05
CA HIS A 85 7.04 -3.90 4.71
C HIS A 85 7.24 -5.40 4.48
N ASP A 86 6.42 -6.20 5.17
CA ASP A 86 6.30 -7.64 4.97
C ASP A 86 4.94 -8.04 4.39
N PHE A 87 4.94 -9.10 3.59
CA PHE A 87 3.72 -9.78 3.13
C PHE A 87 3.41 -10.98 4.03
N PHE A 88 2.14 -11.20 4.36
CA PHE A 88 1.73 -12.21 5.33
C PHE A 88 1.18 -13.49 4.70
N THR A 89 0.59 -13.40 3.51
CA THR A 89 -0.04 -14.54 2.84
C THR A 89 0.89 -15.18 1.81
N GLN A 90 0.78 -16.50 1.65
CA GLN A 90 1.55 -17.24 0.64
C GLN A 90 1.28 -16.71 -0.78
N THR A 91 0.04 -16.31 -1.07
CA THR A 91 -0.34 -15.73 -2.36
C THR A 91 0.40 -14.42 -2.62
N ALA A 92 0.42 -13.51 -1.65
CA ALA A 92 1.08 -12.22 -1.85
C ALA A 92 2.59 -12.36 -2.05
N LEU A 93 3.23 -13.29 -1.33
CA LEU A 93 4.64 -13.64 -1.52
C LEU A 93 4.93 -14.19 -2.94
N LEU A 94 4.07 -15.08 -3.45
CA LEU A 94 4.23 -15.67 -4.79
C LEU A 94 4.04 -14.67 -5.93
N LEU A 95 3.26 -13.61 -5.72
CA LEU A 95 2.97 -12.61 -6.75
C LEU A 95 4.10 -11.59 -6.94
N ARG A 96 5.13 -11.58 -6.08
CA ARG A 96 6.24 -10.63 -6.20
C ARG A 96 7.21 -11.05 -7.29
N SER A 97 7.32 -10.24 -8.33
CA SER A 97 8.25 -10.47 -9.45
C SER A 97 9.59 -9.76 -9.24
N VAL A 98 9.63 -8.76 -8.37
CA VAL A 98 10.81 -7.94 -8.09
C VAL A 98 11.03 -7.91 -6.59
N SER A 99 12.27 -8.13 -6.14
CA SER A 99 12.59 -8.07 -4.71
C SER A 99 12.51 -6.62 -4.18
N PRO A 100 12.22 -6.42 -2.87
CA PRO A 100 12.21 -5.07 -2.29
C PRO A 100 13.54 -4.32 -2.47
N ALA A 101 14.66 -5.02 -2.35
CA ALA A 101 15.99 -4.45 -2.55
C ALA A 101 16.21 -3.98 -4.00
N GLU A 102 15.80 -4.80 -4.97
CA GLU A 102 15.88 -4.45 -6.39
C GLU A 102 14.96 -3.27 -6.74
N GLN A 103 13.72 -3.25 -6.23
CA GLN A 103 12.82 -2.11 -6.41
C GLN A 103 13.38 -0.82 -5.79
N ALA A 104 13.99 -0.91 -4.60
CA ALA A 104 14.60 0.24 -3.95
C ALA A 104 15.76 0.80 -4.77
N LEU A 105 16.55 -0.06 -5.42
CA LEU A 105 17.64 0.34 -6.32
C LEU A 105 17.09 1.00 -7.59
N LEU A 106 16.11 0.37 -8.26
CA LEU A 106 15.47 0.94 -9.45
C LEU A 106 14.84 2.31 -9.17
N LEU A 107 14.21 2.47 -8.00
CA LEU A 107 13.64 3.74 -7.57
C LEU A 107 14.69 4.82 -7.34
N GLN A 108 15.83 4.44 -6.77
CA GLN A 108 16.95 5.35 -6.56
C GLN A 108 17.55 5.82 -7.89
N GLU A 109 17.74 4.92 -8.87
CA GLU A 109 18.25 5.29 -10.19
C GLU A 109 17.27 6.20 -10.94
N TYR A 110 15.98 5.86 -10.93
CA TYR A 110 14.93 6.70 -11.51
C TYR A 110 14.91 8.13 -10.91
N GLY A 111 15.17 8.24 -9.60
CA GLY A 111 15.31 9.53 -8.94
C GLY A 111 16.44 10.40 -9.46
N LYS A 112 17.56 9.79 -9.86
CA LYS A 112 18.72 10.51 -10.42
C LYS A 112 18.45 11.02 -11.83
N GLU A 113 17.74 10.24 -12.64
CA GLU A 113 17.38 10.61 -14.02
C GLU A 113 16.43 11.82 -14.10
N MET A 114 15.66 12.05 -13.03
CA MET A 114 14.67 13.13 -12.95
C MET A 114 15.19 14.43 -12.33
N LYS A 115 16.49 14.51 -12.00
CA LYS A 115 17.16 15.73 -11.53
C LYS A 115 17.73 16.53 -12.68
#